data_AF-A0A4U6D265-F1
#
_entry.id   AF-A0A4U6D265-F1
#
_cell.length_a   1.000
_cell.length_b   1.000
_cell.length_c   1.000
_cell.angle_alpha   90.00
_cell.angle_beta   90.00
_cell.angle_gamma   90.00
#
_symmetry.space_group_name_H-M   'P 1'
#
loop_
_entity.id
_entity.type
_entity.pdbx_description
1 polymer ?
#
loop_
_entity_poly.entity_id
_entity_poly.type
_entity_poly.pdbx_seq_one_letter_code
_entity_poly.pdbx_strand_id
1 'polypeptide(L)' 'MRRNKIYSWILGIMLMLGGFGCKAVKPYQRVYLNDPEMQMGSNSGKKFEEYVESIREGDTPAAGTKSSGGCGCN' A
#
# COMPACT_ATOMS: atom_id res chain seq x y z
N MET A 1 28.30 29.77 -4.80
CA MET A 1 28.35 28.42 -5.40
C MET A 1 28.68 27.28 -4.43
N ARG A 2 29.65 27.40 -3.50
CA ARG A 2 29.99 26.31 -2.54
C ARG A 2 28.85 25.89 -1.60
N ARG A 3 28.02 26.84 -1.14
CA ARG A 3 26.89 26.58 -0.23
C ARG A 3 25.78 25.70 -0.86
N ASN A 4 25.46 25.89 -2.14
CA ASN A 4 24.49 25.06 -2.86
C ASN A 4 25.04 23.65 -3.14
N LYS A 5 26.35 23.51 -3.36
CA LYS A 5 27.00 22.19 -3.41
C LYS A 5 26.86 21.47 -2.06
N ILE A 6 27.07 22.14 -0.92
CA ILE A 6 26.90 21.51 0.40
C ILE A 6 25.47 20.99 0.62
N TYR A 7 24.44 21.77 0.30
CA TYR A 7 23.04 21.30 0.41
C TYR A 7 22.73 20.12 -0.51
N SER A 8 23.28 20.13 -1.74
CA SER A 8 23.14 19.00 -2.67
C SER A 8 23.79 17.73 -2.13
N TRP A 9 24.91 17.83 -1.42
CA TRP A 9 25.58 16.69 -0.80
C TRP A 9 24.83 16.19 0.44
N ILE A 10 24.31 17.10 1.27
CA ILE A 10 23.47 16.75 2.42
C ILE A 10 22.22 15.99 1.96
N LEU A 11 21.56 16.47 0.89
CA LEU A 11 20.36 15.83 0.35
C LEU A 11 20.65 14.44 -0.24
N GLY A 12 21.81 14.27 -0.89
CA GLY A 12 22.27 12.97 -1.38
C GLY A 12 22.56 11.96 -0.26
N ILE A 13 23.19 12.41 0.84
CA ILE A 13 23.48 11.56 2.01
C ILE A 13 22.18 11.16 2.72
N MET A 14 21.25 12.09 2.88
CA MET A 14 19.95 11.84 3.50
C MET A 14 19.12 10.82 2.70
N LEU A 15 19.15 10.89 1.37
CA LEU A 15 18.47 9.93 0.50
C LEU A 15 19.08 8.52 0.59
N MET A 16 20.42 8.42 0.66
CA MET A 16 21.12 7.13 0.79
C MET A 16 20.84 6.42 2.11
N LEU A 17 20.67 7.15 3.21
CA LEU A 17 20.39 6.57 4.54
C LEU A 17 19.01 5.91 4.65
N GLY A 18 18.03 6.29 3.82
CA GLY A 18 16.66 5.77 3.88
C GLY A 18 16.46 4.37 3.25
N GLY A 19 17.41 3.84 2.49
CA GLY A 19 17.21 2.63 1.66
C GLY A 19 17.45 1.28 2.36
N PHE A 20 18.03 1.25 3.56
CA PHE A 20 18.57 0.01 4.16
C PHE A 20 17.53 -0.91 4.84
N GLY A 21 16.24 -0.54 4.85
CA GLY A 21 15.20 -1.28 5.57
C GLY A 21 14.58 -2.47 4.82
N CYS A 22 14.70 -2.53 3.49
CA CYS A 22 14.04 -3.56 2.70
C CYS A 22 14.84 -4.87 2.74
N LYS A 23 14.31 -5.91 3.41
CA LYS A 23 14.88 -7.26 3.44
C LYS A 23 13.88 -8.29 2.98
N ALA A 24 14.36 -9.28 2.22
CA ALA A 24 13.53 -10.41 1.82
C ALA A 24 13.17 -11.28 3.05
N VAL A 25 11.87 -11.49 3.25
CA VAL A 25 11.34 -12.35 4.32
C VAL A 25 11.49 -13.82 3.94
N LYS A 26 12.02 -14.61 4.87
CA LYS A 26 12.19 -16.05 4.67
C LYS A 26 10.82 -16.75 4.59
N PRO A 27 10.64 -17.77 3.75
CA PRO A 27 9.32 -18.38 3.51
C PRO A 27 8.60 -18.83 4.78
N TYR A 28 9.31 -19.41 5.74
CA TYR A 28 8.73 -19.90 7.00
C TYR A 28 8.30 -18.78 7.96
N GLN A 29 8.81 -17.56 7.81
CA GLN A 29 8.36 -16.42 8.62
C GLN A 29 7.03 -15.85 8.10
N ARG A 30 6.68 -16.14 6.84
CA ARG A 30 5.45 -15.64 6.22
C ARG A 30 4.20 -16.18 6.90
N VAL A 31 4.26 -17.32 7.58
CA VAL A 31 3.12 -17.86 8.35
C VAL A 31 2.68 -16.92 9.48
N TYR A 32 3.60 -16.12 10.04
CA TYR A 32 3.31 -15.17 11.11
C TYR A 32 3.02 -13.76 10.59
N LEU A 33 3.40 -13.47 9.35
CA LEU A 33 3.20 -12.17 8.68
C LEU A 33 1.94 -12.16 7.81
N ASN A 34 1.52 -13.32 7.29
CA ASN A 34 0.32 -13.44 6.47
C ASN A 34 -0.90 -13.39 7.38
N ASP A 35 -1.60 -12.26 7.33
CA ASP A 35 -2.90 -12.12 7.95
C ASP A 35 -3.96 -12.91 7.14
N PRO A 36 -4.76 -13.81 7.77
CA PRO A 36 -5.87 -14.46 7.09
C PRO A 36 -6.88 -13.49 6.48
N GLU A 37 -7.03 -12.28 7.02
CA GLU A 37 -7.91 -11.25 6.48
C GLU A 37 -7.40 -10.64 5.16
N MET A 38 -6.09 -10.69 4.92
CA MET A 38 -5.48 -10.20 3.67
C MET A 38 -5.52 -11.21 2.52
N GLN A 39 -6.15 -12.37 2.73
CA GLN A 39 -6.41 -13.31 1.65
C GLN A 39 -7.43 -12.72 0.68
N MET A 40 -7.07 -12.70 -0.61
CA MET A 40 -7.93 -12.20 -1.67
C MET A 40 -9.07 -13.18 -1.89
N GLY A 41 -10.26 -12.84 -1.40
CA GLY A 41 -11.46 -13.66 -1.53
C GLY A 41 -12.69 -13.02 -0.90
N SER A 42 -13.85 -13.28 -1.49
CA SER A 42 -15.11 -12.76 -0.96
C SER A 42 -15.70 -13.71 0.08
N ASN A 43 -15.95 -13.22 1.29
CA ASN A 43 -16.82 -13.87 2.27
C ASN A 43 -18.16 -13.10 2.33
N SER A 44 -19.27 -13.74 2.71
CA SER A 44 -20.60 -13.10 2.77
C SER A 44 -20.62 -11.87 3.68
N GLY A 45 -19.86 -11.87 4.79
CA GLY A 45 -19.69 -10.70 5.66
C GLY A 45 -18.91 -9.56 5.01
N LYS A 46 -17.81 -9.88 4.30
CA LYS A 46 -16.94 -8.88 3.66
C LYS A 46 -17.60 -8.13 2.50
N LYS A 47 -18.51 -8.78 1.77
CA LYS A 47 -19.24 -8.14 0.66
C LYS A 47 -20.07 -6.93 1.09
N PHE A 48 -20.61 -6.95 2.31
CA PHE A 48 -21.39 -5.83 2.82
C PHE A 48 -20.47 -4.66 3.24
N GLU A 49 -19.38 -4.96 3.93
CA GLU A 49 -18.37 -3.98 4.36
C GLU A 49 -17.75 -3.27 3.15
N GLU A 50 -17.32 -4.04 2.15
CA GLU A 50 -16.76 -3.57 0.89
C GLU A 50 -17.77 -2.70 0.09
N TYR A 51 -19.06 -3.03 0.16
CA TYR A 51 -20.11 -2.21 -0.44
C TYR A 51 -20.29 -0.86 0.28
N VAL A 52 -20.16 -0.85 1.62
CA VAL A 52 -20.24 0.39 2.41
C VAL A 52 -19.00 1.25 2.17
N GLU A 53 -17.81 0.67 2.15
CA GLU A 53 -16.53 1.35 1.89
C GLU A 53 -16.47 1.92 0.47
N SER A 54 -16.91 1.16 -0.54
CA SER A 54 -16.97 1.66 -1.92
C SER A 54 -17.92 2.85 -2.09
N ILE A 55 -19.08 2.86 -1.41
CA ILE A 55 -20.02 4.00 -1.50
C ILE A 55 -19.54 5.22 -0.72
N ARG A 56 -18.93 5.03 0.45
CA ARG A 56 -18.57 6.14 1.34
C ARG A 56 -17.19 6.72 1.07
N GLU A 57 -16.24 5.87 0.72
CA GLU A 57 -14.82 6.21 0.58
C GLU A 57 -14.34 6.10 -0.87
N GLY A 58 -15.16 5.53 -1.76
CA GLY A 58 -14.74 5.23 -3.13
C GLY A 58 -13.69 4.13 -3.18
N ASP A 59 -13.64 3.27 -2.17
CA ASP A 59 -12.64 2.21 -2.09
C ASP A 59 -12.88 1.14 -3.17
N THR A 60 -11.79 0.53 -3.64
CA THR A 60 -11.82 -0.53 -4.65
C THR A 60 -11.24 -1.80 -4.05
N PRO A 61 -12.03 -2.88 -4.01
CA PRO A 61 -11.60 -4.15 -3.43
C PRO A 61 -10.46 -4.81 -4.19
N ALA A 62 -9.55 -5.43 -3.43
CA ALA A 62 -8.38 -6.10 -3.97
C ALA A 62 -8.68 -7.26 -4.95
N ALA A 63 -9.86 -7.89 -4.84
CA ALA A 63 -10.27 -9.05 -5.65
C ALA A 63 -11.44 -8.77 -6.60
N GLY A 64 -11.98 -7.55 -6.63
CA GLY A 64 -13.16 -7.21 -7.43
C GLY A 64 -12.81 -6.85 -8.88
N THR A 65 -13.57 -7.38 -9.85
CA THR A 65 -13.66 -6.75 -11.17
C THR A 65 -14.24 -5.36 -10.96
N LYS A 66 -13.49 -4.29 -11.32
CA LYS A 66 -13.90 -2.87 -11.20
C LYS A 66 -15.42 -2.72 -11.02
N SER A 67 -15.91 -2.64 -9.79
CA SER A 67 -17.28 -2.22 -9.57
C SER A 67 -17.32 -0.75 -9.94
N SER A 68 -18.31 -0.38 -10.74
CA SER A 68 -18.48 0.95 -11.31
C SER A 68 -18.21 2.06 -10.30
N GLY A 69 -17.13 2.83 -10.51
CA GLY A 69 -16.93 4.14 -9.86
C GLY A 69 -15.71 4.28 -8.95
N GLY A 70 -14.49 4.13 -9.48
CA GLY A 70 -13.28 4.73 -8.87
C GLY A 70 -12.99 6.09 -9.52
N CYS A 71 -12.70 7.11 -8.69
CA CYS A 71 -12.68 8.54 -9.04
C CYS A 71 -13.89 8.94 -9.89
N GLY A 72 -15.06 8.99 -9.25
CA GLY A 72 -16.26 9.59 -9.80
C GLY A 72 -16.06 11.08 -10.06
N CYS A 73 -15.40 11.43 -11.17
CA CYS A 73 -15.81 12.59 -11.92
C CYS A 73 -17.17 12.24 -12.52
N ASN A 74 -18.23 12.81 -11.98
CA ASN A 74 -19.30 13.25 -12.88
C ASN A 74 -18.70 14.36 -13.76
#